data_AF-A0A1V5NXC5-F1
#
_entry.id   AF-A0A1V5NXC5-F1
#
_cell.length_a   1.000
_cell.length_b   1.000
_cell.length_c   1.000
_cell.angle_alpha   90.00
_cell.angle_beta   90.00
_cell.angle_gamma   90.00
#
_symmetry.space_group_name_H-M   'P 1'
#
loop_
_entity.id
_entity.type
_entity.pdbx_description
1 polymer ?
#
loop_
_entity_poly.entity_id
_entity_poly.type
_entity_poly.pdbx_seq_one_letter_code
_entity_poly.pdbx_strand_id
1 'polypeptide(L)'
;MKRIFDLVLSAIFLILLAPLFIFIAIRIKLDSKGPVFYKQVRVGFNGKDFGIYKFRTMFVGSDKKGLLTVGGNDARITTPGLFLRKYKLDELPQLINVFFGDMSIVGPRPEVRKYVDLYSKEQLQVLSVKPGITDYASIEYSKENEILAKATDPEATYINEIMPAKLALNQKYISEQSFVTDLKIILQTLVKIVS
;
A
#
# COMPACT_ATOMS: atom_id res chain seq x y z
N MET A 1 0.05 -19.71 -12.86
CA MET A 1 -0.93 -19.90 -11.77
C MET A 1 -1.18 -18.62 -10.98
N LYS A 2 -0.17 -17.97 -10.39
CA LYS A 2 -0.31 -16.74 -9.58
C LYS A 2 -1.20 -15.66 -10.20
N ARG A 3 -0.98 -15.31 -11.48
CA ARG A 3 -1.80 -14.27 -12.14
C ARG A 3 -3.30 -14.60 -12.24
N ILE A 4 -3.65 -15.86 -12.50
CA ILE A 4 -5.05 -16.30 -12.57
C ILE A 4 -5.67 -16.23 -11.17
N PHE A 5 -4.93 -16.69 -10.15
CA PHE A 5 -5.34 -16.58 -8.76
C PHE A 5 -5.59 -15.13 -8.35
N ASP A 6 -4.65 -14.22 -8.65
CA ASP A 6 -4.79 -12.78 -8.37
C ASP A 6 -6.03 -12.20 -9.05
N LEU A 7 -6.27 -12.54 -10.33
CA LEU A 7 -7.42 -12.04 -11.09
C LEU A 7 -8.75 -12.53 -10.51
N VAL A 8 -8.87 -13.84 -10.24
CA VAL A 8 -10.10 -14.44 -9.70
C VAL A 8 -10.39 -13.89 -8.30
N LEU A 9 -9.38 -13.88 -7.43
CA LEU A 9 -9.56 -13.46 -6.04
C LEU A 9 -9.84 -11.95 -5.94
N SER A 10 -9.16 -11.12 -6.72
CA SER A 10 -9.49 -9.68 -6.79
C SER A 10 -10.88 -9.42 -7.37
N ALA A 11 -11.31 -10.16 -8.39
CA ALA A 11 -12.67 -10.03 -8.94
C ALA A 11 -13.74 -10.38 -7.89
N ILE A 12 -13.56 -11.48 -7.15
CA ILE A 12 -14.47 -11.88 -6.07
C ILE A 12 -14.54 -10.78 -5.00
N PHE A 13 -13.39 -10.31 -4.51
CA PHE A 13 -13.39 -9.26 -3.48
C PHE A 13 -13.97 -7.94 -3.97
N LEU A 14 -13.73 -7.53 -5.22
CA LEU A 14 -14.32 -6.32 -5.78
C LEU A 14 -15.85 -6.40 -5.82
N ILE A 15 -16.42 -7.56 -6.15
CA ILE A 15 -17.87 -7.78 -6.15
C ILE A 15 -18.41 -7.76 -4.72
N LEU A 16 -17.80 -8.51 -3.79
CA LEU A 16 -18.24 -8.58 -2.40
C LEU A 16 -18.15 -7.24 -1.67
N LEU A 17 -17.11 -6.45 -1.98
CA LEU A 17 -16.88 -5.14 -1.36
C LEU A 17 -17.59 -3.99 -2.09
N ALA A 18 -18.27 -4.24 -3.21
CA ALA A 18 -18.93 -3.19 -4.00
C ALA A 18 -19.93 -2.35 -3.16
N PRO A 19 -20.80 -2.93 -2.30
CA PRO A 19 -21.68 -2.14 -1.44
C PRO A 19 -20.92 -1.21 -0.49
N LEU A 20 -19.82 -1.71 0.10
CA LEU A 20 -18.95 -0.91 0.96
C LEU A 20 -18.26 0.21 0.18
N PHE A 21 -17.79 -0.06 -1.05
CA PHE A 21 -17.15 0.95 -1.90
C PHE A 21 -18.11 2.08 -2.25
N ILE A 22 -19.37 1.76 -2.57
CA ILE A 22 -20.42 2.75 -2.84
C ILE A 22 -20.67 3.60 -1.58
N PHE A 23 -20.81 2.98 -0.41
CA PHE A 23 -21.01 3.70 0.84
C PHE A 23 -19.85 4.66 1.15
N ILE A 24 -18.60 4.19 1.02
CA ILE A 24 -17.41 5.02 1.22
C ILE A 24 -17.37 6.16 0.20
N ALA A 25 -17.68 5.89 -1.07
CA ALA A 25 -17.71 6.89 -2.13
C ALA A 25 -18.70 8.03 -1.83
N ILE A 26 -19.89 7.70 -1.34
CA ILE A 26 -20.90 8.69 -0.94
C ILE A 26 -20.35 9.53 0.23
N ARG A 27 -19.79 8.91 1.27
CA ARG A 27 -19.23 9.64 2.42
C ARG A 27 -18.11 10.60 2.02
N ILE A 28 -17.23 10.20 1.10
CA ILE A 28 -16.15 11.06 0.57
C ILE A 28 -16.71 12.25 -0.22
N LYS A 29 -17.76 12.04 -1.02
CA LYS A 29 -18.39 13.09 -1.84
C LYS A 29 -19.19 14.09 -1.02
N LEU A 30 -19.81 13.65 0.08
CA LEU A 30 -20.55 14.52 0.99
C LEU A 30 -19.63 15.41 1.84
N ASP A 31 -18.41 14.94 2.15
CA ASP A 31 -17.48 15.68 3.02
C ASP A 31 -16.63 16.71 2.27
N SER A 32 -16.14 16.40 1.05
CA SER A 32 -15.27 17.32 0.30
C SER A 32 -15.42 17.23 -1.22
N LYS A 33 -15.22 18.36 -1.92
CA LYS A 33 -15.26 18.43 -3.39
C LYS A 33 -14.10 17.65 -4.04
N GLY A 34 -14.34 17.06 -5.20
CA GLY A 34 -13.33 16.35 -6.02
C GLY A 34 -13.60 14.84 -6.20
N PRO A 35 -12.61 14.06 -6.68
CA PRO A 35 -12.80 12.64 -7.03
C PRO A 35 -12.87 11.72 -5.81
N VAL A 36 -13.55 10.56 -5.96
CA VAL A 36 -13.62 9.52 -4.91
C VAL A 36 -12.26 8.84 -4.75
N PHE A 37 -11.62 8.52 -5.86
CA PHE A 37 -10.32 7.86 -5.87
C PHE A 37 -9.20 8.88 -5.96
N TYR A 38 -8.11 8.57 -5.26
CA TYR A 38 -6.81 9.20 -5.42
C TYR A 38 -5.86 8.20 -6.08
N LYS A 39 -5.11 8.65 -7.08
CA LYS A 39 -4.06 7.87 -7.73
C LYS A 39 -2.71 8.41 -7.28
N GLN A 40 -1.93 7.59 -6.59
CA GLN A 40 -0.57 7.94 -6.20
C GLN A 40 0.41 7.29 -7.18
N VAL A 41 1.39 8.04 -7.70
CA VAL A 41 2.43 7.44 -8.53
C VAL A 41 3.37 6.62 -7.65
N ARG A 42 3.67 5.42 -8.12
CA ARG A 42 4.53 4.43 -7.48
C ARG A 42 5.37 3.71 -8.51
N VAL A 43 6.52 3.21 -8.09
CA VAL A 43 7.36 2.35 -8.91
C VAL A 43 6.88 0.91 -8.77
N GLY A 44 6.62 0.26 -9.91
CA GLY A 44 6.17 -1.12 -10.00
C GLY A 44 7.18 -2.02 -10.70
N PHE A 45 6.65 -3.06 -11.33
CA PHE A 45 7.43 -4.11 -11.98
C PHE A 45 8.41 -3.54 -13.02
N ASN A 46 9.67 -4.00 -12.96
CA ASN A 46 10.78 -3.56 -13.79
C ASN A 46 11.02 -2.04 -13.73
N GLY A 47 10.74 -1.42 -12.59
CA GLY A 47 10.97 0.01 -12.38
C GLY A 47 10.00 0.94 -13.10
N LYS A 48 8.90 0.42 -13.67
CA LYS A 48 7.90 1.23 -14.37
C LYS A 48 6.96 1.92 -13.40
N ASP A 49 6.70 3.21 -13.64
CA ASP A 49 5.72 3.95 -12.85
C ASP A 49 4.29 3.50 -13.15
N PHE A 50 3.47 3.42 -12.12
CA PHE A 50 2.04 3.16 -12.22
C PHE A 50 1.24 3.94 -11.16
N GLY A 51 -0.06 4.09 -11.39
CA GLY A 51 -0.97 4.76 -10.47
C GLY A 51 -1.64 3.76 -9.53
N ILE A 52 -1.27 3.78 -8.26
CA ILE A 52 -1.94 2.97 -7.23
C ILE A 52 -3.27 3.62 -6.84
N TYR A 53 -4.37 2.86 -6.90
CA TYR A 53 -5.70 3.31 -6.51
C TYR A 53 -5.85 3.31 -4.99
N LYS A 54 -6.33 4.43 -4.45
CA LYS A 54 -6.77 4.55 -3.06
C LYS A 54 -8.08 5.33 -3.00
N PHE A 55 -8.85 5.14 -1.94
CA PHE A 55 -9.88 6.13 -1.62
C PHE A 55 -9.22 7.44 -1.21
N ARG A 56 -9.80 8.56 -1.63
CA ARG A 56 -9.31 9.87 -1.25
C ARG A 56 -9.60 10.10 0.23
N THR A 57 -8.52 10.25 1.00
CA THR A 57 -8.60 10.55 2.44
C THR A 57 -8.14 11.96 2.78
N MET A 58 -7.54 12.69 1.82
CA MET A 58 -7.02 14.04 2.02
C MET A 58 -7.70 15.05 1.08
N PHE A 59 -7.71 16.32 1.46
CA PHE A 59 -8.19 17.39 0.58
C PHE A 59 -7.34 17.47 -0.69
N VAL A 60 -7.96 17.84 -1.81
CA VAL A 60 -7.29 17.96 -3.11
C VAL A 60 -6.12 18.95 -3.02
N GLY A 61 -4.94 18.56 -3.52
CA GLY A 61 -3.72 19.38 -3.49
C GLY A 61 -2.87 19.24 -2.22
N SER A 62 -3.23 18.34 -1.31
CA SER A 62 -2.49 18.11 -0.05
C SER A 62 -1.16 17.35 -0.21
N ASP A 63 -1.02 16.64 -1.32
CA ASP A 63 0.19 15.93 -1.76
C ASP A 63 1.40 16.85 -1.92
N LYS A 64 1.18 18.13 -2.25
CA LYS A 64 2.23 19.16 -2.33
C LYS A 64 2.86 19.53 -0.99
N LYS A 65 2.25 19.13 0.13
CA LYS A 65 2.69 19.48 1.49
C LYS A 65 3.53 18.38 2.17
N GLY A 66 3.85 17.28 1.46
CA GLY A 66 4.71 16.21 1.96
C GLY A 66 4.16 14.81 1.68
N LEU A 67 5.07 13.86 1.45
CA LEU A 67 4.77 12.48 1.04
C LEU A 67 4.44 11.54 2.22
N LEU A 68 5.04 11.81 3.38
CA LEU A 68 4.80 11.07 4.61
C LEU A 68 3.63 11.66 5.39
N THR A 69 2.89 10.80 6.09
CA THR A 69 1.89 11.21 7.06
C THR A 69 2.43 10.86 8.44
N VAL A 70 2.60 11.88 9.28
CA VAL A 70 3.18 11.73 10.61
C VAL A 70 2.08 12.04 11.63
N GLY A 71 1.78 11.06 12.49
CA GLY A 71 0.78 11.21 13.54
C GLY A 71 -0.69 11.20 13.08
N GLY A 72 -1.60 11.32 14.06
CA GLY A 72 -3.06 11.18 13.86
C GLY A 72 -3.81 12.48 13.55
N ASN A 73 -3.16 13.65 13.63
CA ASN A 73 -3.84 14.95 13.54
C ASN A 73 -3.28 15.83 12.39
N ASP A 74 -3.18 15.26 11.20
CA ASP A 74 -2.78 15.98 10.00
C ASP A 74 -3.99 16.73 9.40
N ALA A 75 -3.94 18.06 9.43
CA ALA A 75 -5.01 18.95 8.95
C ALA A 75 -5.35 18.79 7.45
N ARG A 76 -4.52 18.05 6.70
CA ARG A 76 -4.79 17.69 5.30
C ARG A 76 -5.81 16.56 5.15
N ILE A 77 -6.07 15.80 6.21
CA ILE A 77 -6.95 14.63 6.19
C ILE A 77 -8.40 15.06 6.41
N THR A 78 -9.30 14.50 5.58
CA THR A 78 -10.75 14.68 5.69
C THR A 78 -11.33 13.89 6.86
N THR A 79 -12.52 14.27 7.34
CA THR A 79 -13.20 13.55 8.44
C THR A 79 -13.41 12.06 8.15
N PRO A 80 -14.01 11.64 7.01
CA PRO A 80 -14.06 10.21 6.66
C PRO A 80 -12.66 9.64 6.40
N GLY A 81 -11.72 10.46 5.93
CA GLY A 81 -10.33 10.07 5.71
C GLY A 81 -9.64 9.55 6.97
N LEU A 82 -9.87 10.16 8.14
CA LEU A 82 -9.31 9.69 9.40
C LEU A 82 -9.73 8.25 9.70
N PHE A 83 -11.02 7.94 9.54
CA PHE A 83 -11.55 6.59 9.72
C PHE A 83 -10.98 5.62 8.68
N LEU A 84 -11.00 6.00 7.40
CA LEU A 84 -10.51 5.13 6.33
C LEU A 84 -9.04 4.75 6.52
N ARG A 85 -8.18 5.70 6.91
CA ARG A 85 -6.75 5.44 7.15
C ARG A 85 -6.50 4.62 8.40
N LYS A 86 -7.25 4.86 9.48
CA LYS A 86 -7.14 4.11 10.74
C LYS A 86 -7.36 2.62 10.51
N TYR A 87 -8.35 2.26 9.68
CA TYR A 87 -8.69 0.87 9.36
C TYR A 87 -8.09 0.39 8.04
N LYS A 88 -7.20 1.17 7.40
CA LYS A 88 -6.61 0.92 6.08
C LYS A 88 -7.64 0.61 4.96
N LEU A 89 -8.88 1.05 5.14
CA LEU A 89 -9.95 0.88 4.16
C LEU A 89 -9.69 1.70 2.90
N ASP A 90 -8.88 2.76 3.01
CA ASP A 90 -8.46 3.57 1.88
C ASP A 90 -7.61 2.81 0.86
N GLU A 91 -7.05 1.67 1.24
CA GLU A 91 -6.22 0.84 0.38
C GLU A 91 -6.98 -0.25 -0.37
N LEU A 92 -8.25 -0.52 -0.02
CA LEU A 92 -9.05 -1.54 -0.69
C LEU A 92 -9.17 -1.35 -2.22
N PRO A 93 -9.21 -0.12 -2.78
CA PRO A 93 -9.20 0.09 -4.23
C PRO A 93 -7.96 -0.46 -4.96
N GLN A 94 -6.87 -0.79 -4.26
CA GLN A 94 -5.71 -1.47 -4.85
C GLN A 94 -6.07 -2.83 -5.47
N LEU A 95 -7.18 -3.46 -5.05
CA LEU A 95 -7.73 -4.64 -5.72
C LEU A 95 -8.02 -4.39 -7.21
N ILE A 96 -8.31 -3.15 -7.60
CA ILE A 96 -8.46 -2.74 -9.01
C ILE A 96 -7.12 -2.86 -9.74
N ASN A 97 -6.01 -2.43 -9.13
CA ASN A 97 -4.67 -2.61 -9.72
C ASN A 97 -4.32 -4.08 -9.86
N VAL A 98 -4.71 -4.92 -8.89
CA VAL A 98 -4.54 -6.38 -8.99
C VAL A 98 -5.37 -6.93 -10.14
N PHE A 99 -6.64 -6.53 -10.27
CA PHE A 99 -7.51 -6.98 -11.35
C PHE A 99 -6.93 -6.64 -12.73
N PHE A 100 -6.44 -5.42 -12.95
CA PHE A 100 -5.81 -5.01 -14.22
C PHE A 100 -4.38 -5.54 -14.41
N GLY A 101 -3.74 -6.01 -13.33
CA GLY A 101 -2.44 -6.67 -13.37
C GLY A 101 -1.25 -5.75 -13.19
N ASP A 102 -1.44 -4.51 -12.73
CA ASP A 102 -0.35 -3.65 -12.26
C ASP A 102 0.28 -4.22 -10.98
N MET A 103 -0.55 -4.83 -10.13
CA MET A 103 -0.18 -5.41 -8.85
C MET A 103 -0.54 -6.90 -8.78
N SER A 104 -0.02 -7.55 -7.74
CA SER A 104 -0.34 -8.89 -7.27
C SER A 104 -1.00 -8.79 -5.88
N ILE A 105 -1.66 -9.85 -5.40
CA ILE A 105 -2.16 -9.87 -4.01
C ILE A 105 -0.98 -9.88 -3.04
N VAL A 106 0.01 -10.73 -3.33
CA VAL A 106 1.25 -10.86 -2.53
C VAL A 106 2.45 -10.44 -3.35
N GLY A 107 3.30 -9.57 -2.77
CA GLY A 107 4.51 -9.06 -3.39
C GLY A 107 5.02 -7.79 -2.68
N PRO A 108 6.27 -7.37 -2.94
CA PRO A 108 6.87 -6.18 -2.33
C PRO A 108 5.94 -4.96 -2.45
N ARG A 109 5.70 -4.27 -1.35
CA ARG A 109 4.84 -3.08 -1.37
C ARG A 109 5.47 -1.99 -2.26
N PRO A 110 4.71 -1.38 -3.18
CA PRO A 110 5.26 -0.42 -4.14
C PRO A 110 5.64 0.90 -3.46
N GLU A 111 6.77 1.46 -3.85
CA GLU A 111 7.37 2.65 -3.22
C GLU A 111 7.33 3.90 -4.12
N VAL A 112 7.41 5.10 -3.53
CA VAL A 112 7.62 6.34 -4.31
C VAL A 112 8.99 6.33 -4.99
N ARG A 113 9.05 6.95 -6.17
CA ARG A 113 10.28 7.16 -6.93
C ARG A 113 11.41 7.76 -6.07
N LYS A 114 11.10 8.76 -5.25
CA LYS A 114 12.05 9.41 -4.31
C LYS A 114 12.88 8.41 -3.51
N TYR A 115 12.27 7.37 -2.95
CA TYR A 115 12.98 6.39 -2.12
C TYR A 115 13.61 5.28 -2.96
N VAL A 116 12.96 4.88 -4.07
CA VAL A 116 13.54 3.90 -5.00
C VAL A 116 14.84 4.38 -5.62
N ASP A 117 14.97 5.69 -5.87
CA ASP A 117 16.20 6.27 -6.41
C ASP A 117 17.38 6.21 -5.42
N LEU A 118 17.12 5.92 -4.13
CA LEU A 118 18.14 5.67 -3.10
C LEU A 118 18.58 4.20 -3.04
N TYR A 119 17.94 3.30 -3.79
CA TYR A 119 18.22 1.87 -3.71
C TYR A 119 19.59 1.54 -4.34
N SER A 120 20.32 0.63 -3.70
CA SER A 120 21.49 -0.02 -4.32
C SER A 120 21.07 -0.90 -5.50
N LYS A 121 22.04 -1.31 -6.33
CA LYS A 121 21.78 -2.23 -7.45
C LYS A 121 21.16 -3.56 -6.99
N GLU A 122 21.58 -4.04 -5.83
CA GLU A 122 21.06 -5.26 -5.20
C GLU A 122 19.64 -5.04 -4.67
N GLN A 123 19.36 -3.86 -4.10
CA GLN A 123 18.03 -3.51 -3.61
C GLN A 123 17.02 -3.35 -4.75
N LEU A 124 17.44 -2.87 -5.92
CA LEU A 124 16.57 -2.75 -7.10
C LEU A 124 15.98 -4.10 -7.57
N GLN A 125 16.58 -5.24 -7.16
CA GLN A 125 16.01 -6.56 -7.43
C GLN A 125 14.60 -6.73 -6.86
N VAL A 126 14.19 -5.94 -5.86
CA VAL A 126 12.81 -5.99 -5.35
C VAL A 126 11.76 -5.62 -6.40
N LEU A 127 12.17 -4.91 -7.45
CA LEU A 127 11.31 -4.50 -8.56
C LEU A 127 11.22 -5.58 -9.67
N SER A 128 11.91 -6.72 -9.52
CA SER A 128 11.88 -7.83 -10.47
C SER A 128 10.61 -8.68 -10.38
N VAL A 129 9.70 -8.35 -9.46
CA VAL A 129 8.40 -9.01 -9.26
C VAL A 129 7.31 -7.95 -9.22
N LYS A 130 6.05 -8.35 -9.45
CA LYS A 130 4.94 -7.40 -9.34
C LYS A 130 4.79 -6.93 -7.90
N PRO A 131 4.56 -5.63 -7.68
CA PRO A 131 4.26 -5.13 -6.35
C PRO A 131 2.98 -5.77 -5.79
N GLY A 132 2.90 -5.91 -4.47
CA GLY A 132 1.78 -6.55 -3.78
C GLY A 132 0.96 -5.61 -2.91
N ILE A 133 -0.26 -6.05 -2.57
CA ILE A 133 -1.06 -5.44 -1.50
C ILE A 133 -0.43 -5.77 -0.13
N THR A 134 0.06 -7.01 0.03
CA THR A 134 0.72 -7.50 1.25
C THR A 134 2.02 -8.26 0.95
N ASP A 135 2.91 -8.29 1.94
CA ASP A 135 4.20 -8.98 1.98
C ASP A 135 4.66 -9.11 3.45
N TYR A 136 5.83 -9.70 3.67
CA TYR A 136 6.44 -9.76 5.00
C TYR A 136 6.66 -8.38 5.61
N ALA A 137 7.12 -7.42 4.80
CA ALA A 137 7.36 -6.05 5.24
C ALA A 137 6.07 -5.36 5.73
N SER A 138 4.95 -5.56 5.06
CA SER A 138 3.64 -4.95 5.37
C SER A 138 3.05 -5.52 6.65
N ILE A 139 3.34 -6.79 6.96
CA ILE A 139 2.94 -7.44 8.22
C ILE A 139 3.79 -6.90 9.38
N GLU A 140 5.12 -6.95 9.23
CA GLU A 140 6.08 -6.52 10.25
C GLU A 140 5.92 -5.03 10.56
N TYR A 141 5.90 -4.19 9.51
CA TYR A 141 5.76 -2.74 9.59
C TYR A 141 4.30 -2.28 9.45
N SER A 142 3.33 -3.10 9.88
CA SER A 142 1.90 -2.75 9.85
C SER A 142 1.58 -1.44 10.59
N LYS A 143 2.35 -1.13 11.64
CA LYS A 143 2.28 0.09 12.48
C LYS A 143 3.41 1.10 12.19
N GLU A 144 3.98 1.10 10.98
CA GLU A 144 5.06 2.01 10.56
C GLU A 144 4.82 3.49 10.94
N ASN A 145 3.60 3.98 10.74
CA ASN A 145 3.24 5.37 11.06
C ASN A 145 3.40 5.69 12.56
N GLU A 146 3.20 4.71 13.46
CA GLU A 146 3.38 4.91 14.91
C GLU A 146 4.87 4.95 15.28
N ILE A 147 5.71 4.19 14.57
CA ILE A 147 7.17 4.20 14.73
C ILE A 147 7.69 5.57 14.27
N LEU A 148 7.29 6.01 13.07
CA LEU A 148 7.68 7.30 12.50
C LEU A 148 7.18 8.49 13.33
N ALA A 149 6.01 8.39 13.96
CA ALA A 149 5.49 9.45 14.82
C ALA A 149 6.31 9.66 16.11
N LYS A 150 7.12 8.69 16.52
CA LYS A 150 8.00 8.79 17.69
C LYS A 150 9.43 9.21 17.34
N ALA A 151 9.77 9.26 16.06
CA ALA A 151 11.09 9.62 15.58
C ALA A 151 11.31 11.14 15.60
N THR A 152 12.50 11.57 15.98
CA THR A 152 12.92 12.98 15.92
C THR A 152 12.97 13.50 14.49
N ASP A 153 13.42 12.66 13.56
CA ASP A 153 13.38 12.90 12.11
C ASP A 153 12.76 11.68 11.41
N PRO A 154 11.45 11.73 11.11
CA PRO A 154 10.75 10.61 10.48
C PRO A 154 11.32 10.24 9.10
N GLU A 155 11.84 11.20 8.33
CA GLU A 155 12.38 10.89 7.00
C GLU A 155 13.74 10.20 7.12
N ALA A 156 14.63 10.69 7.99
CA ALA A 156 15.91 10.03 8.24
C ALA A 156 15.73 8.63 8.85
N THR A 157 14.83 8.45 9.82
CA THR A 157 14.50 7.12 10.37
C THR A 157 13.93 6.19 9.32
N TYR A 158 13.09 6.69 8.41
CA TYR A 158 12.59 5.88 7.30
C TYR A 158 13.72 5.38 6.40
N ILE A 159 14.58 6.29 5.94
CA ILE A 159 15.65 5.99 4.97
C ILE A 159 16.73 5.10 5.58
N ASN A 160 17.13 5.36 6.83
CA ASN A 160 18.31 4.70 7.42
C ASN A 160 17.97 3.42 8.19
N GLU A 161 16.73 3.25 8.66
CA GLU A 161 16.36 2.12 9.53
C GLU A 161 15.24 1.27 8.92
N ILE A 162 14.10 1.88 8.59
CA ILE A 162 12.90 1.13 8.18
C ILE A 162 13.05 0.58 6.75
N MET A 163 13.48 1.41 5.81
CA MET A 163 13.59 1.05 4.40
C MET A 163 14.57 -0.11 4.17
N PRO A 164 15.80 -0.12 4.73
CA PRO A 164 16.71 -1.26 4.60
C PRO A 164 16.12 -2.57 5.15
N ALA A 165 15.44 -2.51 6.30
CA ALA A 165 14.84 -3.69 6.91
C ALA A 165 13.65 -4.23 6.08
N LYS A 166 12.81 -3.36 5.53
CA LYS A 166 11.75 -3.75 4.59
C LYS A 166 12.33 -4.37 3.32
N LEU A 167 13.42 -3.81 2.78
CA LEU A 167 14.09 -4.36 1.61
C LEU A 167 14.66 -5.75 1.86
N ALA A 168 15.22 -6.01 3.04
CA ALA A 168 15.68 -7.35 3.43
C ALA A 168 14.53 -8.37 3.47
N LEU A 169 13.37 -7.98 4.01
CA LEU A 169 12.16 -8.82 4.01
C LEU A 169 11.63 -9.07 2.58
N ASN A 170 11.72 -8.08 1.70
CA ASN A 170 11.33 -8.20 0.30
C ASN A 170 12.27 -9.12 -0.48
N GLN A 171 13.59 -9.03 -0.25
CA GLN A 171 14.58 -9.95 -0.80
C GLN A 171 14.34 -11.38 -0.33
N LYS A 172 14.02 -11.56 0.97
CA LYS A 172 13.61 -12.86 1.51
C LYS A 172 12.41 -13.42 0.74
N TYR A 173 11.34 -12.65 0.58
CA TYR A 173 10.17 -13.08 -0.20
C TYR A 173 10.55 -13.53 -1.61
N ILE A 174 11.38 -12.77 -2.32
CA ILE A 174 11.80 -13.09 -3.69
C ILE A 174 12.59 -14.39 -3.74
N SER A 175 13.43 -14.66 -2.74
CA SER A 175 14.23 -15.90 -2.67
C SER A 175 13.39 -17.16 -2.41
N GLU A 176 12.25 -17.03 -1.74
CA GLU A 176 11.39 -18.17 -1.35
C GLU A 176 9.99 -18.12 -1.99
N GLN A 177 9.81 -17.28 -3.02
CA GLN A 177 8.50 -17.04 -3.63
C GLN A 177 7.91 -18.34 -4.18
N SER A 178 6.72 -18.68 -3.70
CA SER A 178 5.97 -19.83 -4.16
C SER A 178 4.49 -19.59 -3.87
N PHE A 179 3.62 -20.37 -4.51
CA PHE A 179 2.18 -20.29 -4.24
C PHE A 179 1.86 -20.59 -2.77
N VAL A 180 2.61 -21.50 -2.13
CA VAL A 180 2.46 -21.83 -0.71
C VAL A 180 2.90 -20.65 0.17
N THR A 181 4.01 -20.00 -0.19
CA THR A 181 4.50 -18.79 0.49
C THR A 181 3.46 -17.67 0.41
N ASP A 182 2.86 -17.45 -0.76
CA ASP A 182 1.79 -16.46 -0.94
C ASP A 182 0.60 -16.75 -0.03
N LEU A 183 0.14 -18.00 0.03
CA LEU A 183 -0.99 -18.38 0.90
C LEU A 183 -0.67 -18.18 2.38
N LYS A 184 0.56 -18.49 2.82
CA LYS A 184 1.02 -18.23 4.19
C LYS A 184 0.99 -16.74 4.52
N ILE A 185 1.51 -15.89 3.62
CA ILE A 185 1.51 -14.43 3.83
C ILE A 185 0.08 -13.89 3.90
N ILE A 186 -0.83 -14.37 3.04
CA ILE A 186 -2.25 -13.99 3.09
C ILE A 186 -2.85 -14.34 4.45
N LEU A 187 -2.64 -15.57 4.94
CA LEU A 187 -3.15 -16.02 6.24
C LEU A 187 -2.56 -15.19 7.39
N GLN A 188 -1.24 -14.94 7.38
CA GLN A 188 -0.58 -14.09 8.37
C GLN A 188 -1.12 -12.66 8.36
N THR A 189 -1.41 -12.12 7.16
CA THR A 189 -2.03 -10.80 7.01
C THR A 189 -3.41 -10.77 7.65
N LEU A 190 -4.25 -11.78 7.40
CA LEU A 190 -5.59 -11.88 8.00
C LEU A 190 -5.52 -11.97 9.52
N VAL A 191 -4.62 -12.80 10.07
CA VAL A 191 -4.40 -12.89 11.52
C VAL A 191 -3.99 -11.53 12.08
N LYS A 192 -3.03 -10.85 11.44
CA LYS A 192 -2.53 -9.53 11.87
C LYS A 192 -3.59 -8.43 11.84
N ILE A 193 -4.60 -8.53 10.98
CA ILE A 193 -5.72 -7.57 10.92
C ILE A 193 -6.72 -7.81 12.07
N VAL A 194 -6.86 -9.06 12.52
CA VAL A 194 -7.84 -9.45 13.56
C VAL A 194 -7.26 -9.39 14.98
N SER A 195 -5.94 -9.56 15.13
CA SER A 195 -5.21 -9.51 16.41
C SER A 195 -4.73 -8.10 16.79
#